data_AF-A0A1G7RCC0-F1
#
_entry.id   AF-A0A1G7RCC0-F1
#
_cell.length_a   1.000
_cell.length_b   1.000
_cell.length_c   1.000
_cell.angle_alpha   90.00
_cell.angle_beta   90.00
_cell.angle_gamma   90.00
#
_symmetry.space_group_name_H-M   'P 1'
#
loop_
_entity.id
_entity.type
_entity.pdbx_description
1 polymer ?
#
loop_
_entity_poly.entity_id
_entity_poly.type
_entity_poly.pdbx_seq_one_letter_code
_entity_poly.pdbx_strand_id
1 'polypeptide(L)'
;MVVGDVPHFHRRSSKYITEFFEDCDLEFVHRGETRAAWAAERVEEILAMPHASSTAMPDAFVRLVRRLLDRAESVDNDDAQRNLALAALNTTLAREGWEAFYDDHGNAQIKHIATNTVAQMANPHRPFTPSELERRDQLLAFLGRCSEDELIDEVLLPLFRQLGFHRITAAGHKDKALEYGKDVWMKYTLPTLHVLYFGIQAKKGKLDAAGVSTSNVAEIHNQVSMMLGHEIFDPELSRRVLVDHTFIVAGGEITKQARNWIGNKLDASKRSQVMFMDRDDILNLFVVNNLPLPKGALPAPQPTWDTDDDVPF
;
A
#
# COMPACT_ATOMS: atom_id res chain seq x y z
N MET A 1 -24.44 9.46 14.64
CA MET A 1 -23.28 8.82 15.30
C MET A 1 -22.23 9.86 15.68
N VAL A 2 -21.66 10.61 14.72
CA VAL A 2 -20.64 11.67 14.97
C VAL A 2 -21.02 12.68 16.06
N VAL A 3 -22.23 13.26 15.98
CA VAL A 3 -22.72 14.24 16.97
C VAL A 3 -23.24 13.62 18.28
N GLY A 4 -23.30 12.29 18.36
CA GLY A 4 -23.73 11.54 19.54
C GLY A 4 -25.22 11.61 19.90
N ASP A 5 -26.09 11.90 18.93
CA ASP A 5 -27.56 11.84 19.14
C ASP A 5 -28.13 10.40 19.02
N VAL A 6 -27.26 9.40 18.83
CA VAL A 6 -27.60 7.97 18.73
C VAL A 6 -27.07 7.25 19.97
N PRO A 7 -27.76 6.22 20.52
CA PRO A 7 -27.27 5.45 21.66
C PRO A 7 -25.83 4.96 21.49
N HIS A 8 -25.11 4.86 22.60
CA HIS A 8 -23.70 4.41 22.68
C HIS A 8 -22.66 5.36 22.10
N PHE A 9 -23.04 6.50 21.50
CA PHE A 9 -22.10 7.53 21.04
C PHE A 9 -22.06 8.73 21.99
N HIS A 10 -20.86 9.28 22.23
CA HIS A 10 -20.69 10.45 23.08
C HIS A 10 -21.37 11.69 22.46
N ARG A 11 -22.24 12.34 23.22
CA ARG A 11 -22.95 13.55 22.77
C ARG A 11 -22.00 14.72 22.63
N ARG A 12 -21.81 15.21 21.41
CA ARG A 12 -20.92 16.35 21.12
C ARG A 12 -21.76 17.60 20.84
N SER A 13 -21.51 18.67 21.60
CA SER A 13 -22.08 20.01 21.35
C SER A 13 -21.17 20.82 20.44
N SER A 14 -21.59 22.01 20.01
CA SER A 14 -20.89 22.86 19.01
C SER A 14 -19.35 22.82 19.12
N LYS A 15 -18.80 23.19 20.27
CA LYS A 15 -17.35 23.20 20.50
C LYS A 15 -16.73 21.81 20.38
N TYR A 16 -17.34 20.81 21.00
CA TYR A 16 -16.86 19.43 21.00
C TYR A 16 -16.97 18.73 19.64
N ILE A 17 -17.87 19.20 18.76
CA ILE A 17 -17.92 18.72 17.38
C ILE A 17 -16.72 19.26 16.61
N THR A 18 -16.39 20.56 16.76
CA THR A 18 -15.18 21.14 16.17
C THR A 18 -13.93 20.42 16.66
N GLU A 19 -13.76 20.24 17.97
CA GLU A 19 -12.60 19.52 18.55
C GLU A 19 -12.50 18.07 18.01
N PHE A 20 -13.64 17.38 17.84
CA PHE A 20 -13.64 16.03 17.25
C PHE A 20 -13.13 15.98 15.82
N PHE A 21 -13.50 16.96 14.98
CA PHE A 21 -12.99 17.01 13.61
C PHE A 21 -11.52 17.46 13.57
N GLU A 22 -11.10 18.38 14.45
CA GLU A 22 -9.69 18.76 14.62
C GLU A 22 -8.83 17.54 15.01
N ASP A 23 -9.28 16.71 15.95
CA ASP A 23 -8.63 15.45 16.33
C ASP A 23 -8.51 14.44 15.16
N CYS A 24 -9.30 14.60 14.10
CA CYS A 24 -9.24 13.81 12.88
C CYS A 24 -8.36 14.44 11.78
N ASP A 25 -7.64 15.52 12.10
CA ASP A 25 -6.90 16.39 11.18
C ASP A 25 -7.81 17.07 10.15
N LEU A 26 -8.99 17.53 10.57
CA LEU A 26 -9.97 18.22 9.72
C LEU A 26 -10.34 19.58 10.34
N GLU A 27 -10.01 20.66 9.65
CA GLU A 27 -10.20 22.05 10.11
C GLU A 27 -11.66 22.55 10.00
N PHE A 28 -12.64 21.69 10.29
CA PHE A 28 -14.05 22.04 10.22
C PHE A 28 -14.53 22.72 11.52
N VAL A 29 -15.00 23.96 11.41
CA VAL A 29 -15.49 24.74 12.56
C VAL A 29 -17.00 24.84 12.54
N HIS A 30 -17.65 24.31 13.58
CA HIS A 30 -19.09 24.46 13.78
C HIS A 30 -19.41 25.86 14.34
N ARG A 31 -20.29 26.62 13.66
CA ARG A 31 -20.60 28.04 13.94
C ARG A 31 -22.04 28.28 14.40
N GLY A 32 -22.71 27.24 14.88
CA GLY A 32 -24.07 27.32 15.43
C GLY A 32 -25.16 26.81 14.49
N GLU A 33 -24.78 26.13 13.42
CA GLU A 33 -25.68 25.40 12.54
C GLU A 33 -26.36 24.23 13.27
N THR A 34 -27.29 23.56 12.60
CA THR A 34 -27.91 22.35 13.15
C THR A 34 -26.89 21.21 13.15
N ARG A 35 -26.41 20.82 14.35
CA ARG A 35 -25.35 19.82 14.56
C ARG A 35 -25.41 18.62 13.62
N ALA A 36 -26.57 17.94 13.56
CA ALA A 36 -26.72 16.72 12.78
C ALA A 36 -26.61 16.96 11.26
N ALA A 37 -27.22 18.05 10.75
CA ALA A 37 -27.15 18.42 9.35
C ALA A 37 -25.73 18.84 8.97
N TRP A 38 -25.10 19.69 9.79
CA TRP A 38 -23.72 20.13 9.57
C TRP A 38 -22.73 18.97 9.56
N ALA A 39 -22.84 18.04 10.52
CA ALA A 39 -21.96 16.88 10.55
C ALA A 39 -22.18 15.94 9.35
N ALA A 40 -23.42 15.80 8.87
CA ALA A 40 -23.72 15.00 7.69
C ALA A 40 -23.05 15.59 6.43
N GLU A 41 -23.15 16.90 6.22
CA GLU A 41 -22.47 17.60 5.12
C GLU A 41 -20.95 17.42 5.18
N ARG A 42 -20.34 17.57 6.36
CA ARG A 42 -18.89 17.38 6.51
C ARG A 42 -18.47 15.93 6.27
N VAL A 43 -19.29 14.95 6.67
CA VAL A 43 -19.02 13.53 6.35
C VAL A 43 -19.14 13.25 4.85
N GLU A 44 -20.11 13.86 4.17
CA GLU A 44 -20.25 13.77 2.70
C GLU A 44 -19.03 14.37 1.99
N GLU A 45 -18.53 15.53 2.44
CA GLU A 45 -17.29 16.13 1.96
C GLU A 45 -16.08 15.21 2.16
N ILE A 46 -15.97 14.56 3.32
CA ILE A 46 -14.90 13.60 3.61
C ILE A 46 -14.96 12.39 2.69
N LEU A 47 -16.16 11.85 2.44
CA LEU A 47 -16.35 10.70 1.55
C LEU A 47 -16.05 11.04 0.08
N ALA A 48 -16.23 12.30 -0.32
CA ALA A 48 -15.89 12.79 -1.65
C ALA A 48 -14.39 13.16 -1.81
N MET A 49 -13.58 13.07 -0.75
CA MET A 49 -12.13 13.35 -0.84
C MET A 49 -11.43 12.34 -1.75
N PRO A 50 -10.34 12.72 -2.44
CA PRO A 50 -9.56 11.80 -3.26
C PRO A 50 -9.08 10.58 -2.48
N HIS A 51 -9.25 9.39 -3.05
CA HIS A 51 -8.83 8.12 -2.46
C HIS A 51 -8.19 7.20 -3.52
N ALA A 52 -7.36 6.26 -3.07
CA ALA A 52 -6.43 5.51 -3.93
C ALA A 52 -7.10 4.65 -5.01
N SER A 53 -8.33 4.19 -4.79
CA SER A 53 -9.13 3.45 -5.78
C SER A 53 -10.61 3.55 -5.46
N SER A 54 -11.48 3.28 -6.43
CA SER A 54 -12.96 3.23 -6.23
C SER A 54 -13.41 2.22 -5.16
N THR A 55 -12.52 1.33 -4.73
CA THR A 55 -12.76 0.31 -3.69
C THR A 55 -12.03 0.64 -2.38
N ALA A 56 -11.43 1.82 -2.23
CA ALA A 56 -10.70 2.25 -1.05
C ALA A 56 -11.42 3.43 -0.38
N MET A 57 -11.59 3.38 0.94
CA MET A 57 -12.14 4.51 1.71
C MET A 57 -11.11 5.65 1.82
N PRO A 58 -11.53 6.92 1.82
CA PRO A 58 -10.65 8.04 2.11
C PRO A 58 -9.98 7.92 3.48
N ASP A 59 -8.69 8.26 3.55
CA ASP A 59 -7.90 8.23 4.79
C ASP A 59 -8.54 9.07 5.90
N ALA A 60 -9.12 10.22 5.54
CA ALA A 60 -9.84 11.09 6.46
C ALA A 60 -11.06 10.39 7.08
N PHE A 61 -11.77 9.55 6.31
CA PHE A 61 -12.88 8.77 6.83
C PHE A 61 -12.41 7.65 7.77
N VAL A 62 -11.29 7.00 7.45
CA VAL A 62 -10.69 5.99 8.33
C VAL A 62 -10.29 6.61 9.68
N ARG A 63 -9.68 7.80 9.68
CA ARG A 63 -9.37 8.55 10.93
C ARG A 63 -10.64 8.91 11.71
N LEU A 64 -11.68 9.37 11.01
CA LEU A 64 -12.97 9.68 11.62
C LEU A 64 -13.57 8.46 12.33
N VAL A 65 -13.58 7.28 11.70
CA VAL A 65 -14.09 6.06 12.33
C VAL A 65 -13.23 5.61 13.50
N ARG A 66 -11.90 5.71 13.39
CA ARG A 66 -10.97 5.45 14.50
C ARG A 66 -11.29 6.31 15.71
N ARG A 67 -11.43 7.61 15.53
CA ARG A 67 -11.77 8.54 16.62
C ARG A 67 -13.18 8.29 17.15
N LEU A 68 -14.14 7.99 16.27
CA LEU A 68 -15.53 7.74 16.65
C LEU A 68 -15.69 6.51 17.56
N LEU A 69 -14.87 5.47 17.34
CA LEU A 69 -14.89 4.20 18.05
C LEU A 69 -13.75 4.05 19.07
N ASP A 70 -13.05 5.14 19.38
CA ASP A 70 -11.97 5.16 20.35
C ASP A 70 -12.48 4.68 21.73
N ARG A 71 -11.79 3.70 22.31
CA ARG A 71 -12.17 3.12 23.59
C ARG A 71 -11.94 4.09 24.75
N ALA A 72 -11.02 5.04 24.60
CA ALA A 72 -10.79 6.10 25.57
C ALA A 72 -12.00 7.05 25.72
N GLU A 73 -12.90 7.07 24.73
CA GLU A 73 -14.15 7.87 24.73
C GLU A 73 -15.36 7.07 25.27
N SER A 74 -15.15 5.92 25.91
CA SER A 74 -16.22 5.20 26.60
C SER A 74 -16.62 5.95 27.87
N VAL A 75 -17.92 6.24 28.01
CA VAL A 75 -18.43 7.11 29.09
C VAL A 75 -18.25 6.46 30.48
N ASP A 76 -17.93 5.17 30.54
CA ASP A 76 -17.76 4.42 31.81
C ASP A 76 -16.63 3.36 31.77
N ASN A 77 -15.68 3.42 30.80
CA ASN A 77 -14.73 2.31 30.54
C ASN A 77 -15.41 0.96 30.25
N ASP A 78 -16.65 0.99 29.76
CA ASP A 78 -17.43 -0.20 29.43
C ASP A 78 -17.21 -0.61 27.96
N ASP A 79 -16.34 -1.60 27.77
CA ASP A 79 -16.08 -2.23 26.47
C ASP A 79 -17.38 -2.76 25.81
N ALA A 80 -18.41 -3.12 26.60
CA ALA A 80 -19.68 -3.59 26.06
C ALA A 80 -20.42 -2.47 25.30
N GLN A 81 -20.37 -1.22 25.77
CA GLN A 81 -20.98 -0.10 25.05
C GLN A 81 -20.26 0.22 23.73
N ARG A 82 -18.94 0.02 23.68
CA ARG A 82 -18.17 0.21 22.44
C ARG A 82 -18.48 -0.85 21.40
N ASN A 83 -18.68 -2.11 21.82
CA ASN A 83 -19.17 -3.16 20.92
C ASN A 83 -20.59 -2.86 20.39
N LEU A 84 -21.46 -2.25 21.20
CA LEU A 84 -22.79 -1.82 20.74
C LEU A 84 -22.72 -0.64 19.76
N ALA A 85 -21.80 0.31 19.98
CA ALA A 85 -21.55 1.40 19.02
C ALA A 85 -20.99 0.87 17.69
N LEU A 86 -20.08 -0.11 17.75
CA LEU A 86 -19.55 -0.81 16.57
C LEU A 86 -20.68 -1.50 15.78
N ALA A 87 -21.55 -2.24 16.46
CA ALA A 87 -22.70 -2.89 15.82
C ALA A 87 -23.65 -1.88 15.16
N ALA A 88 -23.90 -0.74 15.82
CA ALA A 88 -24.70 0.35 15.26
C ALA A 88 -24.07 0.93 13.99
N LEU A 89 -22.75 1.16 13.98
CA LEU A 89 -22.02 1.64 12.81
C LEU A 89 -22.06 0.63 11.64
N ASN A 90 -21.83 -0.65 11.93
CA ASN A 90 -21.84 -1.71 10.92
C ASN A 90 -23.20 -1.90 10.26
N THR A 91 -24.30 -1.56 10.93
CA THR A 91 -25.64 -1.55 10.31
C THR A 91 -25.72 -0.59 9.12
N THR A 92 -24.98 0.52 9.17
CA THR A 92 -24.89 1.49 8.07
C THR A 92 -23.81 1.11 7.06
N LEU A 93 -22.60 0.76 7.52
CA LEU A 93 -21.48 0.42 6.62
C LEU A 93 -21.75 -0.82 5.77
N ALA A 94 -22.44 -1.83 6.32
CA ALA A 94 -22.70 -3.08 5.61
C ALA A 94 -23.58 -2.89 4.36
N ARG A 95 -24.41 -1.84 4.33
CA ARG A 95 -25.22 -1.49 3.15
C ARG A 95 -24.37 -1.03 1.97
N GLU A 96 -23.21 -0.46 2.27
CA GLU A 96 -22.22 0.02 1.32
C GLU A 96 -21.07 -0.98 1.10
N GLY A 97 -21.17 -2.20 1.64
CA GLY A 97 -20.16 -3.25 1.48
C GLY A 97 -18.96 -3.14 2.42
N TRP A 98 -19.04 -2.35 3.50
CA TRP A 98 -17.96 -2.14 4.46
C TRP A 98 -18.30 -2.66 5.86
N GLU A 99 -17.27 -3.04 6.60
CA GLU A 99 -17.39 -3.48 7.99
C GLU A 99 -16.27 -2.85 8.82
N ALA A 100 -16.62 -2.20 9.94
CA ALA A 100 -15.68 -1.80 10.96
C ALA A 100 -15.46 -2.94 11.97
N PHE A 101 -14.25 -3.05 12.50
CA PHE A 101 -13.88 -4.04 13.54
C PHE A 101 -12.78 -3.48 14.43
N TYR A 102 -12.56 -4.07 15.60
CA TYR A 102 -11.39 -3.78 16.44
C TYR A 102 -10.26 -4.75 16.10
N ASP A 103 -9.05 -4.23 15.89
CA ASP A 103 -7.84 -5.05 15.75
C ASP A 103 -7.35 -5.61 17.10
N ASP A 104 -6.29 -6.43 17.07
CA ASP A 104 -5.70 -7.06 18.26
C ASP A 104 -5.19 -6.03 19.30
N HIS A 105 -5.01 -4.78 18.90
CA HIS A 105 -4.59 -3.67 19.76
C HIS A 105 -5.78 -2.84 20.26
N GLY A 106 -7.02 -3.23 19.91
CA GLY A 106 -8.23 -2.54 20.30
C GLY A 106 -8.52 -1.27 19.50
N ASN A 107 -7.82 -1.03 18.39
CA ASN A 107 -8.07 0.10 17.51
C ASN A 107 -9.14 -0.23 16.47
N ALA A 108 -10.01 0.72 16.17
CA ALA A 108 -11.01 0.52 15.13
C ALA A 108 -10.38 0.58 13.72
N GLN A 109 -10.70 -0.41 12.91
CA GLN A 109 -10.30 -0.53 11.52
C GLN A 109 -11.57 -0.70 10.67
N ILE A 110 -11.48 -0.41 9.38
CA ILE A 110 -12.57 -0.67 8.42
C ILE A 110 -12.04 -1.62 7.36
N LYS A 111 -12.85 -2.56 6.90
CA LYS A 111 -12.52 -3.45 5.79
C LYS A 111 -13.69 -3.60 4.83
N HIS A 112 -13.39 -3.90 3.58
CA HIS A 112 -14.39 -4.22 2.58
C HIS A 112 -14.85 -5.67 2.76
N ILE A 113 -16.15 -5.93 2.81
CA ILE A 113 -16.73 -7.23 3.16
C ILE A 113 -16.38 -8.29 2.11
N ALA A 114 -16.48 -7.97 0.82
CA ALA A 114 -16.31 -8.95 -0.25
C ALA A 114 -14.84 -9.37 -0.46
N THR A 115 -13.90 -8.46 -0.19
CA THR A 115 -12.46 -8.68 -0.46
C THR A 115 -11.64 -8.85 0.82
N ASN A 116 -12.25 -8.65 1.99
CA ASN A 116 -11.60 -8.62 3.29
C ASN A 116 -10.39 -7.65 3.36
N THR A 117 -10.38 -6.62 2.50
CA THR A 117 -9.29 -5.65 2.40
C THR A 117 -9.49 -4.56 3.43
N VAL A 118 -8.54 -4.38 4.35
CA VAL A 118 -8.58 -3.33 5.38
C VAL A 118 -8.25 -1.98 4.73
N ALA A 119 -9.12 -0.99 4.92
CA ALA A 119 -8.87 0.40 4.60
C ALA A 119 -7.87 0.96 5.62
N GLN A 120 -6.57 0.89 5.28
CA GLN A 120 -5.50 1.47 6.07
C GLN A 120 -4.95 2.70 5.35
N MET A 121 -4.62 3.73 6.13
CA MET A 121 -3.69 4.77 5.67
C MET A 121 -2.36 4.08 5.37
N ALA A 122 -1.99 3.99 4.11
CA ALA A 122 -0.80 3.26 3.69
C ALA A 122 0.46 4.09 3.97
N ASN A 123 0.87 4.17 5.24
CA ASN A 123 2.17 4.72 5.63
C ASN A 123 3.18 3.58 5.86
N PRO A 124 4.14 3.35 4.93
CA PRO A 124 5.15 2.29 5.05
C PRO A 124 6.08 2.45 6.26
N HIS A 125 6.13 3.63 6.88
CA HIS A 125 7.03 3.94 8.00
C HIS A 125 6.36 3.86 9.37
N ARG A 126 5.12 3.37 9.46
CA ARG A 126 4.47 3.17 10.76
C ARG A 126 5.03 1.93 11.48
N PRO A 127 4.91 1.84 12.81
CA PRO A 127 5.17 0.60 13.54
C PRO A 127 4.23 -0.54 13.09
N PHE A 128 4.76 -1.77 13.01
CA PHE A 128 4.01 -2.97 12.61
C PHE A 128 3.41 -3.71 13.80
N THR A 129 2.26 -4.33 13.57
CA THR A 129 1.64 -5.29 14.50
C THR A 129 2.42 -6.61 14.53
N PRO A 130 2.25 -7.47 15.57
CA PRO A 130 2.90 -8.78 15.62
C PRO A 130 2.62 -9.66 14.40
N SER A 131 1.36 -9.71 13.92
CA SER A 131 0.98 -10.46 12.72
C SER A 131 1.57 -9.88 11.43
N GLU A 132 1.75 -8.56 11.37
CA GLU A 132 2.41 -7.90 10.25
C GLU A 132 3.91 -8.19 10.24
N LEU A 133 4.55 -8.27 11.41
CA LEU A 133 5.93 -8.68 11.56
C LEU A 133 6.14 -10.13 11.10
N GLU A 134 5.26 -11.05 11.47
CA GLU A 134 5.33 -12.44 10.99
C GLU A 134 5.23 -12.53 9.47
N ARG A 135 4.31 -11.78 8.84
CA ARG A 135 4.21 -11.72 7.38
C ARG A 135 5.43 -11.08 6.74
N ARG A 136 5.97 -10.04 7.37
CA ARG A 136 7.22 -9.39 6.96
C ARG A 136 8.37 -10.39 6.95
N ASP A 137 8.48 -11.21 8.00
CA ASP A 137 9.53 -12.21 8.14
C ASP A 137 9.38 -13.37 7.14
N GLN A 138 8.14 -13.81 6.88
CA GLN A 138 7.85 -14.80 5.84
C GLN A 138 8.24 -14.29 4.45
N LEU A 139 7.91 -13.03 4.13
CA LEU A 139 8.32 -12.41 2.87
C LEU A 139 9.83 -12.20 2.80
N LEU A 140 10.47 -11.80 3.90
CA LEU A 140 11.93 -11.66 3.98
C LEU A 140 12.63 -13.00 3.68
N ALA A 141 12.14 -14.10 4.25
CA ALA A 141 12.65 -15.44 3.97
C ALA A 141 12.48 -15.81 2.49
N PHE A 142 11.36 -15.45 1.88
CA PHE A 142 11.12 -15.65 0.45
C PHE A 142 12.09 -14.82 -0.42
N LEU A 143 12.26 -13.53 -0.14
CA LEU A 143 13.18 -12.65 -0.88
C LEU A 143 14.64 -13.14 -0.81
N GLY A 144 15.03 -13.80 0.30
CA GLY A 144 16.35 -14.42 0.42
C GLY A 144 16.60 -15.56 -0.57
N ARG A 145 15.54 -16.28 -0.97
CA ARG A 145 15.65 -17.47 -1.84
C ARG A 145 15.17 -17.26 -3.28
N CYS A 146 14.24 -16.34 -3.51
CA CYS A 146 13.57 -16.19 -4.81
C CYS A 146 14.54 -15.84 -5.96
N SER A 147 14.21 -16.19 -7.19
CA SER A 147 14.95 -15.75 -8.38
C SER A 147 14.66 -14.26 -8.70
N GLU A 148 15.37 -13.70 -9.69
CA GLU A 148 15.08 -12.34 -10.19
C GLU A 148 13.71 -12.30 -10.89
N ASP A 149 13.36 -13.35 -11.64
CA ASP A 149 12.06 -13.50 -12.27
C ASP A 149 10.94 -13.63 -11.22
N GLU A 150 11.15 -14.42 -10.17
CA GLU A 150 10.18 -14.56 -9.06
C GLU A 150 10.02 -13.25 -8.27
N LEU A 151 11.11 -12.49 -8.09
CA LEU A 151 11.05 -11.15 -7.49
C LEU A 151 10.14 -10.23 -8.33
N ILE A 152 10.29 -10.26 -9.65
CA ILE A 152 9.46 -9.45 -10.54
C ILE A 152 8.01 -9.95 -10.50
N ASP A 153 7.77 -11.20 -10.87
CA ASP A 153 6.45 -11.75 -11.14
C ASP A 153 5.59 -11.96 -9.88
N GLU A 154 6.20 -12.47 -8.80
CA GLU A 154 5.46 -12.81 -7.57
C GLU A 154 5.44 -11.68 -6.54
N VAL A 155 6.33 -10.68 -6.64
CA VAL A 155 6.43 -9.59 -5.65
C VAL A 155 6.17 -8.22 -6.26
N LEU A 156 6.94 -7.81 -7.27
CA LEU A 156 6.86 -6.45 -7.80
C LEU A 156 5.60 -6.22 -8.65
N LEU A 157 5.23 -7.14 -9.55
CA LEU A 157 4.02 -6.99 -10.36
C LEU A 157 2.76 -6.86 -9.48
N PRO A 158 2.51 -7.74 -8.48
CA PRO A 158 1.36 -7.59 -7.60
C PRO A 158 1.41 -6.29 -6.79
N LEU A 159 2.59 -5.93 -6.26
CA LEU A 159 2.77 -4.71 -5.49
C LEU A 159 2.43 -3.45 -6.30
N PHE A 160 3.02 -3.28 -7.48
CA PHE A 160 2.76 -2.10 -8.30
C PHE A 160 1.31 -2.05 -8.81
N ARG A 161 0.66 -3.20 -9.07
CA ARG A 161 -0.78 -3.22 -9.38
C ARG A 161 -1.61 -2.68 -8.21
N GLN A 162 -1.28 -3.12 -6.99
CA GLN A 162 -1.97 -2.66 -5.78
C GLN A 162 -1.75 -1.15 -5.54
N LEU A 163 -0.59 -0.63 -5.92
CA LEU A 163 -0.26 0.80 -5.86
C LEU A 163 -0.89 1.63 -7.01
N GLY A 164 -1.72 1.03 -7.87
CA GLY A 164 -2.44 1.74 -8.93
C GLY A 164 -1.68 1.88 -10.25
N PHE A 165 -0.56 1.17 -10.43
CA PHE A 165 0.12 1.12 -11.73
C PHE A 165 -0.59 0.15 -12.68
N HIS A 166 -0.66 0.56 -13.95
CA HIS A 166 -1.34 -0.15 -15.02
C HIS A 166 -0.35 -0.65 -16.07
N ARG A 167 -0.80 -1.61 -16.91
CA ARG A 167 -0.03 -2.18 -18.03
C ARG A 167 1.36 -2.71 -17.66
N ILE A 168 1.46 -3.31 -16.48
CA ILE A 168 2.72 -3.87 -15.98
C ILE A 168 3.09 -5.10 -16.82
N THR A 169 4.05 -4.91 -17.73
CA THR A 169 4.47 -5.93 -18.69
C THR A 169 5.90 -6.33 -18.36
N ALA A 170 6.09 -7.57 -17.92
CA ALA A 170 7.42 -8.17 -17.80
C ALA A 170 7.98 -8.43 -19.22
N ALA A 171 9.23 -8.03 -19.44
CA ALA A 171 9.93 -8.30 -20.68
C ALA A 171 10.22 -9.82 -20.76
N GLY A 172 9.39 -10.55 -21.51
CA GLY A 172 9.41 -12.01 -21.55
C GLY A 172 10.22 -12.57 -22.72
N HIS A 173 11.38 -13.15 -22.40
CA HIS A 173 11.99 -14.43 -22.84
C HIS A 173 12.00 -14.91 -24.30
N LYS A 174 11.39 -14.25 -25.30
CA LYS A 174 11.51 -14.67 -26.71
C LYS A 174 12.41 -13.76 -27.55
N ASP A 175 12.55 -12.48 -27.20
CA ASP A 175 13.34 -11.52 -27.96
C ASP A 175 14.24 -10.66 -27.05
N LYS A 176 15.20 -11.32 -26.40
CA LYS A 176 16.27 -10.71 -25.59
C LYS A 176 17.06 -9.58 -26.28
N ALA A 177 16.95 -9.45 -27.61
CA ALA A 177 17.63 -8.44 -28.40
C ALA A 177 16.89 -7.09 -28.48
N LEU A 178 15.62 -7.03 -28.06
CA LEU A 178 14.78 -5.81 -28.05
C LEU A 178 14.53 -5.28 -26.62
N GLU A 179 15.10 -5.95 -25.62
CA GLU A 179 15.01 -5.59 -24.20
C GLU A 179 16.10 -4.56 -23.89
N TYR A 180 15.80 -3.29 -24.14
CA TYR A 180 16.70 -2.15 -23.92
C TYR A 180 16.96 -1.87 -22.41
N GLY A 181 17.40 -2.89 -21.67
CA GLY A 181 17.65 -2.82 -20.21
C GLY A 181 16.38 -2.53 -19.41
N LYS A 182 15.24 -3.10 -19.82
CA LYS A 182 13.96 -2.95 -19.10
C LYS A 182 13.48 -4.34 -18.70
N ASP A 183 13.40 -4.58 -17.40
CA ASP A 183 12.79 -5.81 -16.90
C ASP A 183 11.26 -5.69 -16.97
N VAL A 184 10.76 -4.50 -16.65
CA VAL A 184 9.33 -4.17 -16.68
C VAL A 184 9.13 -2.73 -17.13
N TRP A 185 8.01 -2.46 -17.81
CA TRP A 185 7.47 -1.11 -17.91
C TRP A 185 6.01 -1.08 -17.46
N MET A 186 5.58 0.08 -16.98
CA MET A 186 4.25 0.32 -16.45
C MET A 186 3.87 1.79 -16.62
N LYS A 187 2.61 2.13 -16.37
CA LYS A 187 2.12 3.50 -16.42
C LYS A 187 1.25 3.86 -15.22
N TYR A 188 1.27 5.13 -14.84
CA TYR A 188 0.45 5.69 -13.78
C TYR A 188 -0.35 6.88 -14.32
N THR A 189 -1.66 6.86 -14.13
CA THR A 189 -2.53 7.95 -14.57
C THR A 189 -2.77 8.89 -13.40
N LEU A 190 -2.34 10.13 -13.55
CA LEU A 190 -2.60 11.18 -12.57
C LEU A 190 -4.09 11.51 -12.52
N PRO A 191 -4.60 12.12 -11.42
CA PRO A 191 -5.99 12.58 -11.34
C PRO A 191 -6.39 13.54 -12.47
N THR A 192 -5.41 14.25 -13.05
CA THR A 192 -5.59 15.13 -14.22
C THR A 192 -5.64 14.37 -15.56
N LEU A 193 -5.70 13.04 -15.54
CA LEU A 193 -5.69 12.12 -16.69
C LEU A 193 -4.39 12.08 -17.50
N HIS A 194 -3.35 12.79 -17.07
CA HIS A 194 -2.03 12.69 -17.67
C HIS A 194 -1.39 11.34 -17.28
N VAL A 195 -0.72 10.71 -18.24
CA VAL A 195 -0.08 9.40 -18.04
C VAL A 195 1.41 9.61 -17.89
N LEU A 196 1.97 9.05 -16.81
CA LEU A 196 3.40 8.93 -16.58
C LEU A 196 3.85 7.50 -16.85
N TYR A 197 4.95 7.34 -17.57
CA TYR A 197 5.54 6.04 -17.92
C TYR A 197 6.74 5.74 -17.03
N PHE A 198 6.76 4.53 -16.50
CA PHE A 198 7.81 4.05 -15.60
C PHE A 198 8.45 2.81 -16.18
N GLY A 199 9.77 2.73 -16.06
CA GLY A 199 10.49 1.47 -16.24
C GLY A 199 11.05 0.98 -14.91
N ILE A 200 11.26 -0.33 -14.81
CA ILE A 200 11.82 -0.98 -13.63
C ILE A 200 13.06 -1.75 -14.06
N GLN A 201 14.15 -1.53 -13.33
CA GLN A 201 15.30 -2.40 -13.32
C GLN A 201 15.40 -3.02 -11.92
N ALA A 202 15.18 -4.33 -11.84
CA ALA A 202 15.22 -5.11 -10.61
C ALA A 202 16.52 -5.92 -10.54
N LYS A 203 17.07 -6.06 -9.33
CA LYS A 203 18.16 -6.99 -9.04
C LYS A 203 17.88 -7.74 -7.75
N LYS A 204 18.10 -9.06 -7.74
CA LYS A 204 17.93 -9.85 -6.50
C LYS A 204 18.85 -9.38 -5.35
N GLY A 205 20.11 -9.05 -5.67
CA GLY A 205 21.18 -8.87 -4.70
C GLY A 205 21.33 -7.48 -4.10
N LYS A 206 22.35 -7.32 -3.26
CA LYS A 206 22.82 -6.04 -2.73
C LYS A 206 23.45 -5.20 -3.86
N LEU A 207 23.17 -3.89 -3.86
CA LEU A 207 23.81 -2.93 -4.75
C LEU A 207 24.82 -2.07 -3.97
N ASP A 208 26.10 -2.25 -4.27
CA ASP A 208 27.21 -1.54 -3.64
C ASP A 208 28.27 -1.06 -4.65
N ALA A 209 28.97 0.01 -4.27
CA ALA A 209 29.98 0.65 -5.13
C ALA A 209 31.42 0.49 -4.57
N ALA A 210 31.68 -0.61 -3.84
CA ALA A 210 32.94 -0.82 -3.15
C ALA A 210 33.95 -1.56 -4.04
N GLY A 211 34.95 -0.84 -4.57
CA GLY A 211 36.21 -1.37 -5.14
C GLY A 211 36.07 -2.44 -6.25
N VAL A 212 35.79 -3.68 -5.84
CA VAL A 212 35.66 -4.87 -6.71
C VAL A 212 34.24 -5.03 -7.27
N SER A 213 33.20 -4.47 -6.62
CA SER A 213 31.78 -4.66 -7.00
C SER A 213 31.17 -3.53 -7.84
N THR A 214 32.00 -2.59 -8.32
CA THR A 214 31.54 -1.46 -9.15
C THR A 214 30.90 -1.88 -10.47
N SER A 215 31.09 -3.14 -10.91
CA SER A 215 30.42 -3.73 -12.06
C SER A 215 28.90 -3.70 -11.95
N ASN A 216 28.35 -4.05 -10.79
CA ASN A 216 26.90 -4.18 -10.62
C ASN A 216 26.21 -2.81 -10.73
N VAL A 217 26.79 -1.78 -10.12
CA VAL A 217 26.22 -0.42 -10.15
C VAL A 217 26.45 0.24 -11.52
N ALA A 218 27.57 -0.05 -12.19
CA ALA A 218 27.82 0.41 -13.56
C ALA A 218 26.85 -0.24 -14.58
N GLU A 219 26.55 -1.52 -14.42
CA GLU A 219 25.56 -2.24 -15.22
C GLU A 219 24.17 -1.61 -15.08
N ILE A 220 23.72 -1.40 -13.83
CA ILE A 220 22.43 -0.74 -13.53
C ILE A 220 22.40 0.67 -14.15
N HIS A 221 23.47 1.46 -13.99
CA HIS A 221 23.53 2.79 -14.58
C HIS A 221 23.38 2.78 -16.10
N ASN A 222 24.01 1.81 -16.78
CA ASN A 222 23.91 1.67 -18.23
C ASN A 222 22.50 1.26 -18.65
N GLN A 223 21.89 0.29 -17.95
CA GLN A 223 20.50 -0.13 -18.19
C GLN A 223 19.51 1.02 -17.97
N VAL A 224 19.64 1.77 -16.88
CA VAL A 224 18.81 2.96 -16.61
C VAL A 224 18.99 4.04 -17.68
N SER A 225 20.23 4.28 -18.11
CA SER A 225 20.52 5.25 -19.18
C SER A 225 19.89 4.85 -20.51
N MET A 226 19.91 3.54 -20.83
CA MET A 226 19.21 3.00 -22.00
C MET A 226 17.70 3.11 -21.84
N MET A 227 17.17 2.77 -20.67
CA MET A 227 15.73 2.80 -20.38
C MET A 227 15.12 4.19 -20.58
N LEU A 228 15.78 5.22 -20.08
CA LEU A 228 15.37 6.63 -20.24
C LEU A 228 15.56 7.14 -21.68
N GLY A 229 16.49 6.57 -22.44
CA GLY A 229 16.79 6.96 -23.82
C GLY A 229 15.93 6.27 -24.89
N HIS A 230 15.24 5.18 -24.56
CA HIS A 230 14.50 4.37 -25.52
C HIS A 230 12.99 4.48 -25.37
N GLU A 231 12.32 4.74 -26.49
CA GLU A 231 10.86 4.76 -26.57
C GLU A 231 10.23 3.38 -26.37
N ILE A 232 9.08 3.34 -25.72
CA ILE A 232 8.17 2.20 -25.64
C ILE A 232 6.95 2.47 -26.51
N PHE A 233 6.31 1.42 -27.02
CA PHE A 233 5.06 1.54 -27.76
C PHE A 233 3.87 1.37 -26.80
N ASP A 234 3.02 2.39 -26.65
CA ASP A 234 1.75 2.27 -25.95
C ASP A 234 0.65 1.86 -26.96
N PRO A 235 0.11 0.62 -26.88
CA PRO A 235 -0.92 0.15 -27.80
C PRO A 235 -2.27 0.86 -27.62
N GLU A 236 -2.56 1.46 -26.45
CA GLU A 236 -3.84 2.15 -26.22
C GLU A 236 -3.88 3.51 -26.93
N LEU A 237 -2.74 4.19 -26.96
CA LEU A 237 -2.59 5.47 -27.65
C LEU A 237 -2.00 5.30 -29.05
N SER A 238 -1.66 4.06 -29.43
CA SER A 238 -1.00 3.70 -30.70
C SER A 238 0.19 4.60 -31.04
N ARG A 239 0.99 4.97 -30.04
CA ARG A 239 2.14 5.88 -30.20
C ARG A 239 3.35 5.40 -29.42
N ARG A 240 4.53 5.83 -29.87
CA ARG A 240 5.77 5.66 -29.11
C ARG A 240 5.93 6.78 -28.11
N VAL A 241 6.35 6.44 -26.90
CA VAL A 241 6.52 7.36 -25.76
C VAL A 241 7.83 7.05 -25.06
N LEU A 242 8.47 8.09 -24.50
CA LEU A 242 9.64 7.90 -23.66
C LEU A 242 9.21 7.47 -22.25
N VAL A 243 10.13 6.83 -21.55
CA VAL A 243 9.98 6.55 -20.12
C VAL A 243 10.24 7.84 -19.35
N ASP A 244 9.30 8.27 -18.53
CA ASP A 244 9.44 9.49 -17.72
C ASP A 244 10.32 9.26 -16.50
N HIS A 245 10.17 8.10 -15.86
CA HIS A 245 10.86 7.75 -14.62
C HIS A 245 11.31 6.29 -14.57
N THR A 246 12.34 6.00 -13.78
CA THR A 246 12.89 4.64 -13.61
C THR A 246 12.96 4.27 -12.13
N PHE A 247 12.42 3.11 -11.79
CA PHE A 247 12.67 2.45 -10.50
C PHE A 247 13.89 1.55 -10.59
N ILE A 248 14.84 1.77 -9.68
CA ILE A 248 15.93 0.83 -9.41
C ILE A 248 15.54 0.06 -8.16
N VAL A 249 15.23 -1.22 -8.35
CA VAL A 249 14.73 -2.09 -7.30
C VAL A 249 15.80 -3.11 -6.93
N ALA A 250 16.05 -3.29 -5.64
CA ALA A 250 16.94 -4.33 -5.14
C ALA A 250 16.21 -5.23 -4.13
N GLY A 251 16.28 -6.54 -4.33
CA GLY A 251 15.89 -7.54 -3.31
C GLY A 251 16.84 -7.56 -2.11
N GLY A 252 17.97 -6.86 -2.19
CA GLY A 252 18.89 -6.59 -1.09
C GLY A 252 18.95 -5.11 -0.71
N GLU A 253 20.01 -4.72 0.01
CA GLU A 253 20.26 -3.33 0.39
C GLU A 253 20.82 -2.53 -0.79
N ILE A 254 20.33 -1.30 -1.00
CA ILE A 254 20.97 -0.32 -1.88
C ILE A 254 21.79 0.64 -1.02
N THR A 255 23.11 0.43 -1.02
CA THR A 255 24.01 1.21 -0.16
C THR A 255 23.99 2.71 -0.50
N LYS A 256 24.25 3.55 0.51
CA LYS A 256 24.42 5.01 0.32
C LYS A 256 25.48 5.34 -0.73
N GLN A 257 26.56 4.56 -0.79
CA GLN A 257 27.61 4.72 -1.79
C GLN A 257 27.10 4.44 -3.21
N ALA A 258 26.32 3.38 -3.41
CA ALA A 258 25.71 3.09 -4.71
C ALA A 258 24.73 4.18 -5.15
N ARG A 259 23.84 4.63 -4.24
CA ARG A 259 22.90 5.75 -4.50
C ARG A 259 23.65 7.02 -4.92
N ASN A 260 24.73 7.37 -4.21
CA ASN A 260 25.56 8.53 -4.55
C ASN A 260 26.32 8.34 -5.87
N TRP A 261 26.85 7.14 -6.14
CA TRP A 261 27.58 6.86 -7.38
C TRP A 261 26.68 7.02 -8.60
N ILE A 262 25.48 6.43 -8.57
CA ILE A 262 24.48 6.57 -9.65
C ILE A 262 24.08 8.04 -9.79
N GLY A 263 23.76 8.69 -8.67
CA GLY A 263 23.32 10.10 -8.68
C GLY A 263 24.38 11.09 -9.14
N ASN A 264 25.67 10.77 -9.05
CA ASN A 264 26.76 11.62 -9.53
C ASN A 264 27.13 11.35 -11.00
N LYS A 265 26.81 10.16 -11.52
CA LYS A 265 27.06 9.77 -12.91
C LYS A 265 25.95 10.22 -13.86
N LEU A 266 24.73 10.35 -13.34
CA LEU A 266 23.61 10.93 -14.07
C LEU A 266 23.67 12.47 -14.05
N ASP A 267 23.24 13.10 -15.14
CA ASP A 267 23.01 14.54 -15.18
C ASP A 267 21.83 14.94 -14.29
N ALA A 268 21.77 16.22 -13.91
CA ALA A 268 20.79 16.72 -12.95
C ALA A 268 19.33 16.45 -13.38
N SER A 269 19.04 16.45 -14.68
CA SER A 269 17.71 16.16 -15.22
C SER A 269 17.34 14.68 -15.10
N LYS A 270 18.28 13.77 -15.39
CA LYS A 270 18.03 12.32 -15.25
C LYS A 270 18.02 11.87 -13.80
N ARG A 271 18.72 12.57 -12.92
CA ARG A 271 18.73 12.26 -11.48
C ARG A 271 17.33 12.37 -10.86
N SER A 272 16.52 13.36 -11.25
CA SER A 272 15.15 13.50 -10.74
C SER A 272 14.18 12.44 -11.27
N GLN A 273 14.58 11.70 -12.32
CA GLN A 273 13.78 10.65 -12.93
C GLN A 273 14.01 9.28 -12.27
N VAL A 274 15.03 9.14 -11.41
CA VAL A 274 15.40 7.86 -10.80
C VAL A 274 14.87 7.76 -9.37
N MET A 275 14.13 6.69 -9.11
CA MET A 275 13.65 6.30 -7.79
C MET A 275 14.33 5.00 -7.36
N PHE A 276 14.64 4.88 -6.08
CA PHE A 276 15.28 3.70 -5.51
C PHE A 276 14.30 3.01 -4.56
N MET A 277 14.24 1.69 -4.65
CA MET A 277 13.44 0.85 -3.76
C MET A 277 14.30 -0.33 -3.33
N ASP A 278 14.64 -0.39 -2.05
CA ASP A 278 15.39 -1.52 -1.51
C ASP A 278 14.48 -2.57 -0.87
N ARG A 279 15.10 -3.62 -0.33
CA ARG A 279 14.38 -4.71 0.32
C ARG A 279 13.42 -4.23 1.41
N ASP A 280 13.84 -3.28 2.25
CA ASP A 280 13.01 -2.84 3.36
C ASP A 280 11.81 -2.03 2.84
N ASP A 281 11.99 -1.23 1.79
CA ASP A 281 10.90 -0.54 1.11
C ASP A 281 9.85 -1.54 0.57
N ILE A 282 10.30 -2.61 -0.11
CA ILE A 282 9.42 -3.67 -0.65
C ILE A 282 8.64 -4.33 0.49
N LEU A 283 9.33 -4.76 1.55
CA LEU A 283 8.73 -5.45 2.69
C LEU A 283 7.65 -4.58 3.36
N ASN A 284 7.98 -3.32 3.62
CA ASN A 284 7.07 -2.40 4.29
C ASN A 284 5.84 -2.11 3.43
N LEU A 285 6.03 -1.86 2.12
CA LEU A 285 4.92 -1.63 1.20
C LEU A 285 4.02 -2.86 1.08
N PHE A 286 4.59 -4.07 1.05
CA PHE A 286 3.84 -5.31 0.93
C PHE A 286 2.94 -5.57 2.14
N VAL A 287 3.48 -5.32 3.32
CA VAL A 287 2.78 -5.51 4.60
C VAL A 287 1.69 -4.45 4.78
N VAL A 288 2.01 -3.17 4.57
CA VAL A 288 1.06 -2.07 4.77
C VAL A 288 -0.09 -2.09 3.78
N ASN A 289 0.16 -2.52 2.54
CA ASN A 289 -0.90 -2.70 1.55
C ASN A 289 -1.61 -4.06 1.66
N ASN A 290 -1.29 -4.86 2.68
CA ASN A 290 -1.91 -6.15 2.99
C ASN A 290 -1.93 -7.11 1.78
N LEU A 291 -0.88 -7.12 0.96
CA LEU A 291 -0.82 -7.97 -0.22
C LEU A 291 -0.76 -9.45 0.17
N PRO A 292 -1.42 -10.35 -0.60
CA PRO A 292 -1.31 -11.78 -0.38
C PRO A 292 0.15 -12.21 -0.57
N LEU A 293 0.68 -12.98 0.37
CA LEU A 293 2.05 -13.48 0.29
C LEU A 293 2.24 -14.36 -0.96
N PRO A 294 3.43 -14.32 -1.60
CA PRO A 294 3.79 -15.27 -2.66
C PRO A 294 3.55 -16.70 -2.20
N LYS A 295 3.21 -17.61 -3.13
CA LYS A 295 2.95 -19.02 -2.77
C LYS A 295 4.16 -19.66 -2.09
N GLY A 296 5.36 -19.27 -2.52
CA GLY A 296 6.62 -19.67 -1.89
C GLY A 296 6.93 -18.96 -0.56
N ALA A 297 6.15 -18.00 -0.10
CA ALA A 297 6.34 -17.37 1.21
C ALA A 297 5.44 -17.98 2.30
N LEU A 298 4.40 -18.73 1.90
CA LEU A 298 3.49 -19.39 2.84
C LEU A 298 4.19 -20.56 3.55
N PRO A 299 3.90 -20.78 4.85
CA PRO A 299 4.36 -21.97 5.55
C PRO A 299 3.88 -23.23 4.84
N ALA A 300 4.72 -24.28 4.83
CA ALA A 300 4.35 -25.55 4.24
C ALA A 300 3.05 -26.06 4.89
N PRO A 301 2.08 -26.58 4.11
CA PRO A 301 0.89 -27.17 4.68
C PRO A 301 1.32 -28.27 5.67
N GLN A 302 0.78 -28.24 6.89
CA GLN A 302 1.06 -29.30 7.83
C GLN A 302 0.61 -30.63 7.21
N PRO A 303 1.40 -31.71 7.33
CA PRO A 303 0.98 -33.02 6.85
C PRO A 303 -0.33 -33.34 7.55
N THR A 304 -1.41 -33.44 6.78
CA THR A 304 -2.67 -33.99 7.25
C THR A 304 -2.36 -35.39 7.71
N TRP A 305 -2.50 -35.67 9.00
CA TRP A 305 -2.41 -37.04 9.48
C TRP A 305 -3.56 -37.79 8.80
N ASP A 306 -3.21 -38.74 7.92
CA ASP A 306 -4.15 -39.73 7.41
C ASP A 306 -4.80 -40.38 8.64
N THR A 307 -6.06 -40.06 8.87
CA THR A 307 -6.92 -40.79 9.80
C THR A 307 -7.47 -41.98 9.04
N ASP A 308 -6.57 -42.86 8.62
CA ASP A 308 -6.89 -44.24 8.26
C ASP A 308 -6.72 -45.07 9.55
N ASP A 309 -7.49 -44.71 10.57
CA ASP A 309 -7.63 -45.54 11.77
C ASP A 309 -8.78 -46.51 11.50
N ASP A 310 -8.36 -47.73 11.17
CA ASP A 310 -9.11 -48.98 11.27
C ASP A 310 -10.17 -48.92 12.38
N VAL A 311 -11.44 -48.97 11.99
CA VAL A 311 -12.55 -49.19 12.92
C VAL A 311 -12.58 -50.69 13.23
N PRO A 312 -12.30 -51.15 14.47
CA PRO A 312 -12.44 -52.55 14.81
C PRO A 312 -13.92 -52.84 15.09
N PHE A 313 -14.43 -53.91 14.47
CA PHE A 313 -15.77 -54.48 14.66
C PHE A 313 -16.05 -54.90 16.12
#